data_AF-A0AAD7TWQ2-F1
#
_entry.id   AF-A0AAD7TWQ2-F1
#
_cell.length_a   1.000
_cell.length_b   1.000
_cell.length_c   1.000
_cell.angle_alpha   90.00
_cell.angle_beta   90.00
_cell.angle_gamma   90.00
#
_symmetry.space_group_name_H-M   'P 1'
#
loop_
_entity.id
_entity.type
_entity.pdbx_description
1 polymer ?
#
loop_
_entity_poly.entity_id
_entity_poly.type
_entity_poly.pdbx_seq_one_letter_code
_entity_poly.pdbx_strand_id
1 'polypeptide(L)'
;MFKVSAFALLLAAATAVLGSPVTNQTIAGRTCGSTITEEKMRANEAHFLANMVPPPAFKTEAAAAATVSVYFHVISKDSTTSGGNIPDSMIADQISVLNEDYASSGLSFVLAGTTRTVNSQWFNQVGPDSSLQTTMKRQLRTGGAAALNVYTVGFVSGSGQGLLGYSTFPSDYASNPTDDGCVILFSSLPGGSTARFNEGKATGSASTTPSRAGAAARAIQSLTLPPRRRPLAAVPLAATPAAAEVLTPSTTTWITLTIGQSSRMAAQLRTYRGISI
;
A
#
# COMPACT_ATOMS: atom_id res chain seq x y z
N MET A 1 -24.36 17.59 83.54
CA MET A 1 -25.38 18.36 82.79
C MET A 1 -24.67 19.37 81.89
N PHE A 2 -24.43 19.08 80.62
CA PHE A 2 -24.13 20.09 79.60
C PHE A 2 -24.59 19.55 78.24
N LYS A 3 -25.44 20.33 77.58
CA LYS A 3 -26.04 20.07 76.27
C LYS A 3 -24.97 20.24 75.20
N VAL A 4 -24.88 19.33 74.24
CA VAL A 4 -24.11 19.55 73.01
C VAL A 4 -25.08 19.44 71.82
N SER A 5 -25.24 20.57 71.14
CA SER A 5 -26.12 20.76 69.99
C SER A 5 -25.69 19.91 68.80
N ALA A 6 -26.67 19.31 68.14
CA ALA A 6 -26.54 18.67 66.84
C ALA A 6 -26.34 19.75 65.76
N PHE A 7 -25.25 19.66 65.01
CA PHE A 7 -25.09 20.36 63.73
C PHE A 7 -24.98 19.30 62.64
N ALA A 8 -26.03 19.19 61.82
CA ALA A 8 -26.05 18.37 60.62
C ALA A 8 -25.25 19.11 59.53
N LEU A 9 -24.13 18.53 59.10
CA LEU A 9 -23.37 18.99 57.95
C LEU A 9 -23.56 17.99 56.80
N LEU A 10 -24.40 18.36 55.82
CA LEU A 10 -24.48 17.68 54.53
C LEU A 10 -23.16 17.87 53.79
N LEU A 11 -22.42 16.78 53.55
CA LEU A 11 -21.26 16.78 52.66
C LEU A 11 -21.71 16.24 51.29
N ALA A 12 -21.82 17.14 50.31
CA ALA A 12 -22.06 16.80 48.92
C ALA A 12 -20.83 16.09 48.33
N ALA A 13 -21.02 14.85 47.85
CA ALA A 13 -19.99 14.13 47.12
C ALA A 13 -19.88 14.68 45.69
N ALA A 14 -18.88 15.53 45.43
CA ALA A 14 -18.51 15.91 44.07
C ALA A 14 -17.57 14.83 43.50
N THR A 15 -18.10 13.94 42.67
CA THR A 15 -17.29 13.02 41.86
C THR A 15 -16.54 13.83 40.80
N ALA A 16 -15.25 14.06 41.02
CA ALA A 16 -14.35 14.56 39.98
C ALA A 16 -14.12 13.44 38.95
N VAL A 17 -14.87 13.47 37.85
CA VAL A 17 -14.55 12.69 36.65
C VAL A 17 -13.30 13.33 36.05
N LEU A 18 -12.14 12.73 36.29
CA LEU A 18 -10.90 13.05 35.58
C LEU A 18 -11.08 12.61 34.12
N GLY A 19 -11.64 13.49 33.30
CA GLY A 19 -11.57 13.35 31.86
C GLY A 19 -10.10 13.42 31.45
N SER A 20 -9.52 12.28 31.05
CA SER A 20 -8.21 12.29 30.41
C SER A 20 -8.29 13.22 29.20
N PRO A 21 -7.33 14.13 28.99
CA PRO A 21 -7.28 14.88 27.76
C PRO A 21 -7.13 13.87 26.62
N VAL A 22 -8.18 13.73 25.81
CA VAL A 22 -8.06 13.16 24.47
C VAL A 22 -7.06 14.08 23.77
N THR A 23 -5.81 13.65 23.71
CA THR A 23 -4.83 14.25 22.83
C THR A 23 -5.40 14.08 21.44
N ASN A 24 -5.99 15.16 20.95
CA ASN A 24 -6.40 15.31 19.58
C ASN A 24 -5.08 15.32 18.79
N GLN A 25 -4.54 14.13 18.52
CA GLN A 25 -3.42 13.98 17.60
C GLN A 25 -3.89 14.59 16.30
N THR A 26 -3.40 15.79 16.03
CA THR A 26 -3.38 16.36 14.70
C THR A 26 -2.83 15.27 13.80
N ILE A 27 -3.71 14.70 12.97
CA ILE A 27 -3.36 13.73 11.94
C ILE A 27 -2.44 14.51 11.00
N ALA A 28 -1.13 14.46 11.26
CA ALA A 28 -0.13 14.74 10.24
C ALA A 28 -0.50 13.81 9.09
N GLY A 29 -0.94 14.39 7.97
CA GLY A 29 -1.46 13.63 6.84
C GLY A 29 -0.43 12.61 6.41
N ARG A 30 -0.71 11.33 6.68
CA ARG A 30 0.18 10.25 6.26
C ARG A 30 0.14 10.18 4.73
N THR A 31 1.29 10.10 4.08
CA THR A 31 1.42 10.15 2.61
C THR A 31 2.02 8.87 2.04
N CYS A 32 1.96 8.73 0.73
CA CYS A 32 2.68 7.70 0.00
C CYS A 32 3.99 8.30 -0.54
N GLY A 33 5.10 7.57 -0.37
CA GLY A 33 6.44 8.03 -0.74
C GLY A 33 6.82 7.78 -2.20
N SER A 34 5.96 7.15 -3.01
CA SER A 34 6.19 6.92 -4.44
C SER A 34 5.88 8.18 -5.27
N THR A 35 6.46 9.33 -4.89
CA THR A 35 6.34 10.58 -5.63
C THR A 35 7.18 10.53 -6.90
N ILE A 36 6.61 10.96 -8.03
CA ILE A 36 7.26 10.87 -9.34
C ILE A 36 7.17 12.24 -10.03
N THR A 37 8.30 12.68 -10.58
CA THR A 37 8.37 13.93 -11.33
C THR A 37 7.67 13.77 -12.68
N GLU A 38 7.19 14.87 -13.27
CA GLU A 38 6.58 14.82 -14.61
C GLU A 38 7.56 14.31 -15.67
N GLU A 39 8.84 14.62 -15.52
CA GLU A 39 9.90 14.08 -16.36
C GLU A 39 10.00 12.56 -16.24
N LYS A 40 10.11 12.03 -15.02
CA LYS A 40 10.16 10.58 -14.79
C LYS A 40 8.88 9.89 -15.24
N MET A 41 7.72 10.54 -15.08
CA MET A 41 6.45 10.03 -15.58
C MET A 41 6.46 9.89 -17.11
N ARG A 42 6.94 10.91 -17.83
CA ARG A 42 7.08 10.88 -19.29
C ARG A 42 8.10 9.85 -19.74
N ALA A 43 9.24 9.75 -19.06
CA ALA A 43 10.27 8.77 -19.35
C ALA A 43 9.74 7.33 -19.15
N ASN A 44 9.03 7.07 -18.06
CA ASN A 44 8.42 5.76 -17.79
C ASN A 44 7.36 5.42 -18.84
N GLU A 45 6.56 6.40 -19.28
CA GLU A 45 5.57 6.19 -20.34
C GLU A 45 6.24 5.89 -21.69
N ALA A 46 7.24 6.69 -22.08
CA ALA A 46 8.00 6.46 -23.31
C ALA A 46 8.69 5.10 -23.29
N HIS A 47 9.30 4.73 -22.17
CA HIS A 47 9.90 3.42 -21.98
C HIS A 47 8.87 2.30 -22.08
N PHE A 48 7.68 2.46 -21.51
CA PHE A 48 6.62 1.48 -21.64
C PHE A 48 6.17 1.32 -23.10
N LEU A 49 5.90 2.42 -23.80
CA LEU A 49 5.49 2.37 -25.21
C LEU A 49 6.56 1.73 -26.11
N ALA A 50 7.84 1.97 -25.83
CA ALA A 50 8.95 1.40 -26.59
C ALA A 50 9.18 -0.10 -26.34
N ASN A 51 8.77 -0.61 -25.17
CA ASN A 51 9.04 -1.99 -24.75
C ASN A 51 7.78 -2.85 -24.59
N MET A 52 6.59 -2.29 -24.81
CA MET A 52 5.32 -2.97 -24.53
C MET A 52 5.23 -4.29 -25.30
N VAL A 53 5.01 -5.38 -24.57
CA VAL A 53 4.77 -6.70 -25.17
C VAL A 53 3.28 -6.85 -25.48
N PRO A 54 2.87 -7.01 -26.76
CA PRO A 54 1.47 -7.18 -27.12
C PRO A 54 0.90 -8.48 -26.55
N PRO A 55 -0.43 -8.58 -26.40
CA PRO A 55 -1.05 -9.84 -25.98
C PRO A 55 -0.79 -10.92 -27.03
N PRO A 56 -0.67 -12.20 -26.62
CA PRO A 56 -0.51 -13.30 -27.56
C PRO A 56 -1.68 -13.33 -28.57
N ALA A 57 -1.37 -13.61 -29.83
CA ALA A 57 -2.32 -13.57 -30.95
C ALA A 57 -3.47 -14.60 -30.85
N PHE A 58 -3.30 -15.60 -29.99
CA PHE A 58 -4.33 -16.60 -29.68
C PHE A 58 -4.64 -16.55 -28.19
N LYS A 59 -5.92 -16.28 -27.86
CA LYS A 59 -6.44 -16.52 -26.52
C LYS A 59 -6.53 -18.03 -26.35
N THR A 60 -5.51 -18.67 -25.79
CA THR A 60 -5.70 -20.03 -25.24
C THR A 60 -6.80 -19.94 -24.17
N GLU A 61 -7.78 -20.83 -24.27
CA GLU A 61 -8.91 -21.00 -23.35
C GLU A 61 -8.49 -20.80 -21.89
N ALA A 62 -9.29 -20.02 -21.17
CA ALA A 62 -9.11 -19.59 -19.79
C ALA A 62 -7.67 -19.20 -19.47
N ALA A 63 -7.34 -17.90 -19.52
CA ALA A 63 -6.10 -17.39 -18.95
C ALA A 63 -5.97 -17.96 -17.53
N ALA A 64 -5.06 -18.92 -17.35
CA ALA A 64 -4.81 -19.51 -16.05
C ALA A 64 -4.49 -18.36 -15.10
N ALA A 65 -5.19 -18.28 -13.97
CA ALA A 65 -5.01 -17.19 -13.01
C ALA A 65 -3.50 -17.05 -12.71
N ALA A 66 -2.91 -15.91 -13.10
CA ALA A 66 -1.49 -15.77 -13.00
C ALA A 66 -1.11 -15.56 -11.54
N THR A 67 -0.32 -16.50 -11.02
CA THR A 67 0.06 -16.51 -9.61
C THR A 67 1.33 -15.71 -9.40
N VAL A 68 1.26 -14.75 -8.47
CA VAL A 68 2.38 -13.94 -7.99
C VAL A 68 2.84 -14.48 -6.65
N SER A 69 4.08 -14.97 -6.60
CA SER A 69 4.73 -15.35 -5.34
C SER A 69 5.06 -14.12 -4.51
N VAL A 70 4.57 -14.06 -3.28
CA VAL A 70 4.80 -12.97 -2.33
C VAL A 70 5.81 -13.40 -1.27
N TYR A 71 6.89 -12.64 -1.13
CA TYR A 71 7.85 -12.77 -0.03
C TYR A 71 7.66 -11.61 0.94
N PHE A 72 7.37 -11.95 2.20
CA PHE A 72 7.08 -10.97 3.24
C PHE A 72 8.26 -10.83 4.18
N HIS A 73 8.84 -9.63 4.24
CA HIS A 73 10.01 -9.32 5.06
C HIS A 73 9.58 -8.42 6.22
N VAL A 74 9.44 -9.01 7.40
CA VAL A 74 9.08 -8.31 8.63
C VAL A 74 10.32 -7.74 9.27
N ILE A 75 10.50 -6.43 9.14
CA ILE A 75 11.54 -5.71 9.89
C ILE A 75 10.89 -5.17 11.16
N SER A 76 11.51 -5.46 12.30
CA SER A 76 11.05 -4.99 13.60
C SER A 76 12.17 -4.31 14.39
N LYS A 77 11.79 -3.42 15.30
CA LYS A 77 12.71 -2.83 16.28
C LYS A 77 13.16 -3.84 17.33
N ASP A 78 12.23 -4.69 17.76
CA ASP A 78 12.38 -5.69 18.81
C ASP A 78 11.40 -6.86 18.56
N SER A 79 11.26 -7.77 19.53
CA SER A 79 10.38 -8.93 19.44
C SER A 79 8.91 -8.63 19.71
N THR A 80 8.55 -7.40 20.07
CA THR A 80 7.17 -7.03 20.42
C THR A 80 6.35 -6.67 19.18
N THR A 81 5.04 -6.90 19.25
CA THR A 81 4.12 -6.46 18.18
C THR A 81 4.10 -4.94 18.02
N SER A 82 4.20 -4.18 19.11
CA SER A 82 4.36 -2.73 19.08
C SER A 82 5.65 -2.27 18.41
N GLY A 83 6.71 -3.08 18.50
CA GLY A 83 7.99 -2.87 17.83
C GLY A 83 8.02 -3.37 16.39
N GLY A 84 6.88 -3.75 15.79
CA GLY A 84 6.81 -4.16 14.39
C GLY A 84 6.90 -5.67 14.14
N ASN A 85 7.03 -6.49 15.19
CA ASN A 85 7.00 -7.95 15.06
C ASN A 85 5.54 -8.44 14.91
N ILE A 86 4.96 -8.22 13.73
CA ILE A 86 3.56 -8.57 13.42
C ILE A 86 3.35 -10.10 13.46
N PRO A 87 2.19 -10.60 13.91
CA PRO A 87 1.87 -12.02 13.86
C PRO A 87 1.62 -12.51 12.42
N ASP A 88 1.77 -13.81 12.18
CA ASP A 88 1.53 -14.41 10.86
C ASP A 88 0.09 -14.24 10.39
N SER A 89 -0.87 -14.12 11.31
CA SER A 89 -2.27 -13.84 10.98
C SER A 89 -2.43 -12.53 10.20
N MET A 90 -1.73 -11.45 10.57
CA MET A 90 -1.79 -10.18 9.82
C MET A 90 -1.22 -10.33 8.40
N ILE A 91 -0.22 -11.20 8.22
CA ILE A 91 0.36 -11.49 6.90
C ILE A 91 -0.65 -12.28 6.07
N ALA A 92 -1.26 -13.32 6.63
CA ALA A 92 -2.29 -14.11 5.96
C ALA A 92 -3.51 -13.27 5.58
N ASP A 93 -3.96 -12.38 6.47
CA ASP A 93 -5.04 -11.45 6.21
C ASP A 93 -4.67 -10.49 5.07
N GLN A 94 -3.43 -10.00 5.05
CA GLN A 94 -2.96 -9.13 3.97
C GLN A 94 -2.97 -9.85 2.61
N ILE A 95 -2.56 -11.12 2.55
CA ILE A 95 -2.64 -11.92 1.31
C ILE A 95 -4.10 -12.13 0.90
N SER A 96 -5.01 -12.33 1.85
CA SER A 96 -6.44 -12.46 1.57
C SER A 96 -7.01 -11.18 0.97
N VAL A 97 -6.68 -10.01 1.56
CA VAL A 97 -7.06 -8.69 1.04
C VAL A 97 -6.51 -8.46 -0.37
N LEU A 98 -5.26 -8.86 -0.65
CA LEU A 98 -4.71 -8.76 -2.01
C LEU A 98 -5.49 -9.62 -3.02
N ASN A 99 -5.84 -10.84 -2.66
CA ASN A 99 -6.63 -11.70 -3.54
C ASN A 99 -8.05 -11.17 -3.74
N GLU A 100 -8.68 -10.60 -2.72
CA GLU A 100 -10.00 -9.96 -2.82
C GLU A 100 -9.97 -8.75 -3.76
N ASP A 101 -9.04 -7.83 -3.54
CA ASP A 101 -8.92 -6.59 -4.32
C ASP A 101 -8.56 -6.84 -5.80
N TYR A 102 -7.85 -7.93 -6.10
CA TYR A 102 -7.40 -8.28 -7.45
C TYR A 102 -8.20 -9.43 -8.10
N ALA A 103 -9.24 -9.94 -7.45
CA ALA A 103 -10.02 -11.08 -7.94
C ALA A 103 -10.54 -10.86 -9.38
N SER A 104 -10.92 -9.63 -9.73
CA SER A 104 -11.43 -9.29 -11.06
C SER A 104 -10.35 -9.15 -12.14
N SER A 105 -9.07 -9.25 -11.79
CA SER A 105 -7.95 -9.05 -12.72
C SER A 105 -7.38 -10.33 -13.32
N GLY A 106 -7.71 -11.50 -12.76
CA GLY A 106 -7.07 -12.76 -13.13
C GLY A 106 -5.71 -12.98 -12.45
N LEU A 107 -5.32 -12.14 -11.48
CA LEU A 107 -4.16 -12.37 -10.62
C LEU A 107 -4.54 -13.07 -9.33
N SER A 108 -3.66 -13.93 -8.85
CA SER A 108 -3.67 -14.48 -7.51
C SER A 108 -2.33 -14.24 -6.82
N PHE A 109 -2.37 -14.06 -5.51
CA PHE A 109 -1.19 -13.85 -4.67
C PHE A 109 -1.04 -15.01 -3.70
N VAL A 110 0.14 -15.61 -3.67
CA VAL A 110 0.45 -16.75 -2.78
C VAL A 110 1.67 -16.39 -1.94
N LEU A 111 1.57 -16.57 -0.62
CA LEU A 111 2.71 -16.39 0.28
C LEU A 111 3.75 -17.50 0.01
N ALA A 112 4.90 -17.10 -0.53
CA ALA A 112 6.00 -18.01 -0.83
C ALA A 112 7.05 -18.07 0.29
N GLY A 113 7.09 -17.08 1.17
CA GLY A 113 7.96 -17.11 2.34
C GLY A 113 7.86 -15.86 3.22
N THR A 114 8.30 -16.00 4.47
CA THR A 114 8.38 -14.90 5.43
C THR A 114 9.76 -14.87 6.07
N THR A 115 10.38 -13.69 6.06
CA THR A 115 11.63 -13.41 6.78
C THR A 115 11.34 -12.46 7.93
N ARG A 116 11.91 -12.71 9.10
CA ARG A 116 11.81 -11.81 10.26
C ARG A 116 13.20 -11.29 10.62
N THR A 117 13.35 -9.97 10.70
CA THR A 117 14.62 -9.32 10.99
C THR A 117 14.46 -8.26 12.06
N VAL A 118 15.07 -8.49 13.21
CA VAL A 118 15.16 -7.48 14.27
C VAL A 118 16.29 -6.51 13.93
N ASN A 119 15.93 -5.34 13.41
CA ASN A 119 16.86 -4.26 13.09
C ASN A 119 16.20 -2.91 13.34
N SER A 120 16.45 -2.34 14.52
CA SER A 120 15.91 -1.04 14.94
C SER A 120 16.25 0.10 13.99
N GLN A 121 17.44 0.11 13.39
CA GLN A 121 17.82 1.18 12.47
C GLN A 121 16.97 1.13 11.20
N TRP A 122 16.80 -0.05 10.60
CA TRP A 122 15.95 -0.19 9.42
C TRP A 122 14.49 0.11 9.72
N PHE A 123 13.98 -0.44 10.83
CA PHE A 123 12.60 -0.23 11.24
C PHE A 123 12.25 1.25 11.37
N ASN A 124 13.14 2.04 11.99
CA ASN A 124 12.87 3.43 12.30
C ASN A 124 13.14 4.37 11.13
N GLN A 125 14.22 4.15 10.35
CA GLN A 125 14.82 5.18 9.50
C GLN A 125 14.82 4.87 7.99
N VAL A 126 14.40 3.67 7.56
CA VAL A 126 14.31 3.35 6.13
C VAL A 126 13.32 4.30 5.45
N GLY A 127 13.74 4.85 4.32
CA GLY A 127 12.91 5.64 3.44
C GLY A 127 13.36 5.53 1.98
N PRO A 128 12.60 6.14 1.05
CA PRO A 128 12.91 6.13 -0.38
C PRO A 128 14.36 6.57 -0.65
N ASP A 129 15.01 5.90 -1.60
CA ASP A 129 16.36 6.18 -2.10
C ASP A 129 17.48 6.24 -1.04
N SER A 130 17.22 5.71 0.16
CA SER A 130 18.18 5.71 1.26
C SER A 130 19.18 4.55 1.15
N SER A 131 20.41 4.76 1.64
CA SER A 131 21.40 3.68 1.77
C SER A 131 20.92 2.51 2.66
N LEU A 132 20.03 2.80 3.62
CA LEU A 132 19.38 1.81 4.47
C LEU A 132 18.45 0.91 3.67
N GLN A 133 17.60 1.48 2.81
CA GLN A 133 16.76 0.73 1.88
C GLN A 133 17.61 -0.16 0.98
N THR A 134 18.65 0.40 0.36
CA THR A 134 19.52 -0.35 -0.54
C THR A 134 20.18 -1.53 0.16
N THR A 135 20.65 -1.34 1.39
CA THR A 135 21.27 -2.42 2.17
C THR A 135 20.25 -3.47 2.61
N MET A 136 19.08 -3.04 3.08
CA MET A 136 17.97 -3.91 3.49
C MET A 136 17.49 -4.79 2.33
N LYS A 137 17.15 -4.18 1.19
CA LYS A 137 16.64 -4.92 0.02
C LYS A 137 17.71 -5.82 -0.61
N ARG A 138 18.97 -5.38 -0.66
CA ARG A 138 20.09 -6.22 -1.13
C ARG A 138 20.24 -7.50 -0.30
N GLN A 139 19.98 -7.45 1.01
CA GLN A 139 20.11 -8.61 1.88
C GLN A 139 18.88 -9.53 1.85
N LEU A 140 17.69 -8.96 1.65
CA LEU A 140 16.44 -9.68 1.92
C LEU A 140 15.65 -10.03 0.64
N ARG A 141 15.83 -9.29 -0.46
CA ARG A 141 15.06 -9.52 -1.69
C ARG A 141 15.22 -10.97 -2.14
N THR A 142 14.08 -11.60 -2.41
CA THR A 142 14.00 -13.01 -2.79
C THR A 142 13.20 -13.17 -4.09
N GLY A 143 13.63 -14.09 -4.94
CA GLY A 143 12.98 -14.39 -6.22
C GLY A 143 13.37 -13.46 -7.38
N GLY A 144 12.77 -13.71 -8.53
CA GLY A 144 13.03 -13.00 -9.79
C GLY A 144 12.05 -11.86 -10.07
N ALA A 145 11.93 -11.47 -11.35
CA ALA A 145 11.07 -10.37 -11.77
C ALA A 145 9.59 -10.60 -11.42
N ALA A 146 9.13 -11.85 -11.48
CA ALA A 146 7.74 -12.22 -11.21
C ALA A 146 7.38 -12.30 -9.71
N ALA A 147 8.35 -12.18 -8.80
CA ALA A 147 8.11 -12.26 -7.37
C ALA A 147 7.87 -10.88 -6.75
N LEU A 148 6.85 -10.77 -5.89
CA LEU A 148 6.55 -9.58 -5.12
C LEU A 148 7.26 -9.64 -3.77
N ASN A 149 8.13 -8.66 -3.50
CA ASN A 149 8.75 -8.49 -2.19
C ASN A 149 8.06 -7.37 -1.42
N VAL A 150 7.58 -7.66 -0.21
CA VAL A 150 6.92 -6.70 0.69
C VAL A 150 7.74 -6.59 1.97
N TYR A 151 8.10 -5.36 2.36
CA TYR A 151 8.88 -5.06 3.56
C TYR A 151 8.03 -4.26 4.54
N THR A 152 7.91 -4.68 5.80
CA THR A 152 7.22 -3.87 6.82
C THR A 152 8.21 -3.14 7.71
N VAL A 153 8.01 -1.83 7.88
CA VAL A 153 8.83 -0.96 8.75
C VAL A 153 7.95 0.00 9.56
N GLY A 154 8.56 0.81 10.43
CA GLY A 154 7.87 1.73 11.34
C GLY A 154 7.78 3.18 10.86
N PHE A 155 8.64 3.62 9.94
CA PHE A 155 8.65 5.01 9.42
C PHE A 155 8.64 6.07 10.54
N VAL A 156 9.50 5.88 11.54
CA VAL A 156 9.51 6.70 12.77
C VAL A 156 10.31 7.99 12.56
N SER A 157 11.41 7.94 11.80
CA SER A 157 12.29 9.07 11.52
C SER A 157 12.97 8.91 10.15
N GLY A 158 13.85 9.85 9.78
CA GLY A 158 14.52 9.85 8.49
C GLY A 158 13.60 10.25 7.32
N SER A 159 14.03 9.96 6.09
CA SER A 159 13.28 10.33 4.87
C SER A 159 11.96 9.59 4.71
N GLY A 160 11.77 8.47 5.44
CA GLY A 160 10.52 7.71 5.43
C GLY A 160 9.49 8.18 6.46
N GLN A 161 9.81 9.16 7.31
CA GLN A 161 8.93 9.58 8.40
C GLN A 161 7.54 10.00 7.88
N GLY A 162 6.50 9.49 8.53
CA GLY A 162 5.11 9.87 8.21
C GLY A 162 4.56 9.19 6.95
N LEU A 163 5.33 8.33 6.28
CA LEU A 163 4.80 7.55 5.17
C LEU A 163 3.87 6.44 5.67
N LEU A 164 2.90 6.08 4.84
CA LEU A 164 2.25 4.77 4.89
C LEU A 164 3.10 3.72 4.18
N GLY A 165 3.84 4.13 3.15
CA GLY A 165 4.71 3.25 2.37
C GLY A 165 5.01 3.80 0.98
N TYR A 166 5.84 3.07 0.26
CA TYR A 166 6.36 3.41 -1.06
C TYR A 166 6.82 2.16 -1.82
N SER A 167 7.21 2.36 -3.07
CA SER A 167 7.49 1.30 -4.04
C SER A 167 8.32 1.80 -5.21
N THR A 168 8.96 0.86 -5.90
CA THR A 168 9.62 1.09 -7.18
C THR A 168 8.63 1.01 -8.35
N PHE A 169 8.98 1.61 -9.48
CA PHE A 169 8.23 1.45 -10.72
C PHE A 169 8.72 0.21 -11.51
N PRO A 170 7.86 -0.46 -12.29
CA PRO A 170 8.23 -1.60 -13.11
C PRO A 170 9.36 -1.32 -14.09
N SER A 171 9.37 -0.12 -14.68
CA SER A 171 10.40 0.32 -15.62
C SER A 171 11.79 0.37 -14.99
N ASP A 172 11.89 0.53 -13.67
CA ASP A 172 13.16 0.63 -12.96
C ASP A 172 13.79 -0.76 -12.73
N TYR A 173 13.01 -1.84 -12.86
CA TYR A 173 13.43 -3.20 -12.57
C TYR A 173 14.67 -3.61 -13.36
N ALA A 174 14.70 -3.34 -14.67
CA ALA A 174 15.82 -3.74 -15.52
C ALA A 174 17.14 -3.04 -15.12
N SER A 175 17.05 -1.76 -14.71
CA SER A 175 18.21 -0.98 -14.29
C SER A 175 18.66 -1.24 -12.85
N ASN A 176 17.73 -1.63 -11.97
CA ASN A 176 18.01 -1.84 -10.55
C ASN A 176 17.09 -2.92 -9.95
N PRO A 177 17.29 -4.19 -10.31
CA PRO A 177 16.41 -5.27 -9.87
C PRO A 177 16.46 -5.49 -8.36
N THR A 178 17.57 -5.13 -7.71
CA THR A 178 17.76 -5.27 -6.26
C THR A 178 16.85 -4.35 -5.46
N ASP A 179 16.51 -3.17 -6.00
CA ASP A 179 15.62 -2.24 -5.31
C ASP A 179 14.14 -2.59 -5.48
N ASP A 180 13.81 -3.59 -6.28
CA ASP A 180 12.42 -3.89 -6.59
C ASP A 180 11.63 -4.43 -5.39
N GLY A 181 10.47 -3.81 -5.14
CA GLY A 181 9.53 -4.22 -4.10
C GLY A 181 8.80 -3.05 -3.43
N CYS A 182 8.01 -3.40 -2.42
CA CYS A 182 7.11 -2.50 -1.71
C CYS A 182 7.55 -2.38 -0.25
N VAL A 183 7.68 -1.17 0.29
CA VAL A 183 7.96 -0.95 1.72
C VAL A 183 6.74 -0.27 2.35
N ILE A 184 6.16 -0.90 3.36
CA ILE A 184 4.88 -0.48 3.96
C ILE A 184 5.00 -0.32 5.48
N LEU A 185 4.14 0.52 6.03
CA LEU A 185 4.01 0.72 7.47
C LEU A 185 3.39 -0.52 8.09
N PHE A 186 4.07 -1.17 9.03
CA PHE A 186 3.61 -2.40 9.66
C PHE A 186 2.21 -2.26 10.27
N SER A 187 1.92 -1.11 10.88
CA SER A 187 0.65 -0.82 11.55
C SER A 187 -0.50 -0.49 10.59
N SER A 188 -0.27 -0.50 9.28
CA SER A 188 -1.28 -0.34 8.23
C SER A 188 -1.84 -1.67 7.69
N LEU A 189 -1.26 -2.79 8.10
CA LEU A 189 -1.79 -4.12 7.79
C LEU A 189 -3.18 -4.34 8.41
N PRO A 190 -3.95 -5.32 7.91
CA PRO A 190 -5.24 -5.68 8.49
C PRO A 190 -5.11 -5.93 10.00
N GLY A 191 -5.97 -5.28 10.80
CA GLY A 191 -5.91 -5.37 12.27
C GLY A 191 -4.81 -4.54 12.94
N GLY A 192 -4.07 -3.73 12.17
CA GLY A 192 -3.03 -2.83 12.68
C GLY A 192 -3.55 -1.63 13.48
N SER A 193 -2.63 -0.89 14.10
CA SER A 193 -2.92 0.24 14.99
C SER A 193 -3.04 1.60 14.28
N THR A 194 -2.74 1.70 12.99
CA THR A 194 -2.89 2.97 12.24
C THR A 194 -4.35 3.19 11.89
N ALA A 195 -5.05 3.89 12.78
CA ALA A 195 -6.45 4.24 12.59
C ALA A 195 -6.68 4.80 11.17
N ARG A 196 -7.76 4.35 10.53
CA ARG A 196 -8.17 4.73 9.17
C ARG A 196 -7.34 4.15 8.02
N PHE A 197 -6.25 3.44 8.33
CA PHE A 197 -5.36 2.83 7.34
C PHE A 197 -4.95 1.40 7.72
N ASN A 198 -5.70 0.72 8.59
CA ASN A 198 -5.39 -0.59 9.16
C ASN A 198 -6.22 -1.73 8.53
N GLU A 199 -6.62 -1.56 7.28
CA GLU A 199 -7.40 -2.54 6.53
C GLU A 199 -6.53 -3.26 5.49
N GLY A 200 -5.24 -2.92 5.35
CA GLY A 200 -4.34 -3.53 4.36
C GLY A 200 -4.70 -3.28 2.89
N LYS A 201 -5.69 -2.41 2.64
CA LYS A 201 -6.38 -2.37 1.35
C LYS A 201 -5.53 -1.91 0.19
N ALA A 202 -5.79 -2.55 -0.96
CA ALA A 202 -5.25 -2.25 -2.26
C ALA A 202 -6.08 -1.21 -3.05
N THR A 203 -7.35 -1.02 -2.69
CA THR A 203 -8.24 0.02 -3.25
C THR A 203 -9.09 0.67 -2.15
N GLY A 204 -9.40 1.96 -2.30
CA GLY A 204 -10.11 2.73 -1.27
C GLY A 204 -11.59 2.38 -1.19
N SER A 205 -11.99 1.46 -0.33
CA SER A 205 -13.36 1.32 0.19
C SER A 205 -13.22 0.83 1.65
N ALA A 206 -13.95 1.18 2.70
CA ALA A 206 -15.29 1.72 2.85
C ALA A 206 -15.27 2.76 3.99
N SER A 207 -14.76 3.95 3.69
CA SER A 207 -15.03 5.10 4.55
C SER A 207 -15.11 6.35 3.68
N THR A 208 -16.03 7.21 4.04
CA THR A 208 -16.63 8.27 3.24
C THR A 208 -15.71 9.47 2.95
N THR A 209 -14.39 9.27 2.78
CA THR A 209 -13.43 10.38 2.58
C THR A 209 -12.40 10.15 1.45
N PRO A 210 -12.12 11.15 0.59
CA PRO A 210 -11.50 10.94 -0.73
C PRO A 210 -9.97 10.75 -0.76
N SER A 211 -9.31 10.35 0.34
CA SER A 211 -7.84 10.28 0.42
C SER A 211 -7.25 8.94 0.92
N ARG A 212 -8.07 7.90 1.11
CA ARG A 212 -7.66 6.65 1.77
C ARG A 212 -7.29 5.53 0.80
N ALA A 213 -6.12 5.64 0.18
CA ALA A 213 -5.46 4.49 -0.44
C ALA A 213 -4.34 4.01 0.51
N GLY A 214 -4.37 2.74 0.91
CA GLY A 214 -3.36 2.11 1.74
C GLY A 214 -1.99 2.06 1.06
N ALA A 215 -0.95 1.70 1.80
CA ALA A 215 0.40 1.62 1.25
C ALA A 215 0.66 0.38 0.41
N ALA A 216 0.12 -0.78 0.83
CA ALA A 216 0.19 -2.01 0.06
C ALA A 216 -0.47 -1.84 -1.32
N ALA A 217 -1.60 -1.11 -1.38
CA ALA A 217 -2.26 -0.66 -2.61
C ALA A 217 -1.35 0.06 -3.57
N ARG A 218 -0.83 1.22 -3.15
CA ARG A 218 -0.10 2.11 -4.04
C ARG A 218 1.20 1.48 -4.48
N ALA A 219 1.69 0.51 -3.72
CA ALA A 219 2.91 -0.20 -4.01
C ALA A 219 2.73 -1.29 -5.09
N ILE A 220 1.64 -2.07 -5.06
CA ILE A 220 1.27 -2.99 -6.15
C ILE A 220 0.61 -2.25 -7.34
N GLN A 221 -0.08 -1.16 -7.06
CA GLN A 221 -0.65 -0.29 -8.08
C GLN A 221 0.43 0.53 -8.79
N SER A 222 1.53 0.94 -8.14
CA SER A 222 2.68 1.54 -8.83
C SER A 222 3.47 0.50 -9.64
N LEU A 223 3.43 -0.77 -9.23
CA LEU A 223 3.91 -1.90 -10.01
C LEU A 223 3.07 -2.12 -11.29
N THR A 224 1.96 -1.42 -11.47
CA THR A 224 0.98 -1.72 -12.53
C THR A 224 0.34 -0.49 -13.21
N LEU A 225 0.53 0.74 -12.71
CA LEU A 225 -0.01 2.00 -13.25
C LEU A 225 0.97 3.18 -13.06
N PRO A 226 1.09 4.11 -14.02
CA PRO A 226 1.67 5.43 -13.75
C PRO A 226 0.78 6.23 -12.77
N PRO A 227 1.33 7.25 -12.07
CA PRO A 227 0.56 8.11 -11.16
C PRO A 227 -0.68 8.69 -11.83
N ARG A 228 -1.77 8.87 -11.05
CA ARG A 228 -2.99 9.55 -11.51
C ARG A 228 -2.64 10.86 -12.22
N ARG A 229 -2.94 10.95 -13.53
CA ARG A 229 -3.14 12.26 -14.17
C ARG A 229 -4.32 12.92 -13.44
N ARG A 230 -4.14 14.14 -12.91
CA ARG A 230 -5.28 15.05 -12.74
C ARG A 230 -5.95 15.18 -14.11
N PRO A 231 -7.29 15.36 -14.20
CA PRO A 231 -7.96 15.49 -15.49
C PRO A 231 -7.44 16.75 -16.17
N LEU A 232 -6.45 16.59 -17.04
CA LEU A 232 -6.13 17.59 -18.04
C LEU A 232 -7.17 17.41 -19.13
N ALA A 233 -7.91 18.49 -19.36
CA ALA A 233 -8.89 18.63 -20.42
C ALA A 233 -8.38 17.97 -21.71
N ALA A 234 -9.28 17.24 -22.35
CA ALA A 234 -9.06 16.50 -23.58
C ALA A 234 -8.27 17.31 -24.61
N VAL A 235 -7.14 16.77 -25.06
CA VAL A 235 -6.59 17.10 -26.38
C VAL A 235 -7.05 15.96 -27.30
N PRO A 236 -7.90 16.22 -28.29
CA PRO A 236 -8.48 15.17 -29.11
C PRO A 236 -7.47 14.75 -30.17
N LEU A 237 -7.06 13.49 -30.15
CA LEU A 237 -6.49 12.85 -31.33
C LEU A 237 -7.40 11.69 -31.73
N ALA A 238 -8.30 12.01 -32.67
CA ALA A 238 -9.08 11.14 -33.55
C ALA A 238 -9.58 9.80 -32.95
N ALA A 239 -10.77 9.84 -32.34
CA ALA A 239 -11.58 8.67 -32.09
C ALA A 239 -12.38 8.27 -33.36
N THR A 240 -12.34 7.00 -33.74
CA THR A 240 -13.45 6.36 -34.45
C THR A 240 -14.52 5.94 -33.43
N PRO A 241 -15.82 6.00 -33.76
CA PRO A 241 -16.87 6.16 -32.76
C PRO A 241 -17.47 4.80 -32.36
N ALA A 242 -17.26 4.38 -31.12
CA ALA A 242 -18.19 3.54 -30.39
C ALA A 242 -17.92 3.62 -28.88
N ALA A 243 -18.94 4.04 -28.13
CA ALA A 243 -19.05 4.04 -26.67
C ALA A 243 -18.16 5.01 -25.87
N ALA A 244 -18.44 6.31 -26.01
CA ALA A 244 -18.15 7.26 -24.94
C ALA A 244 -19.30 7.22 -23.91
N GLU A 245 -19.21 6.31 -22.94
CA GLU A 245 -20.08 6.38 -21.76
C GLU A 245 -19.36 7.20 -20.68
N VAL A 246 -19.90 8.40 -20.42
CA VAL A 246 -19.48 9.27 -19.32
C VAL A 246 -19.94 8.62 -18.01
N LEU A 247 -19.09 7.77 -17.44
CA LEU A 247 -19.33 7.19 -16.11
C LEU A 247 -19.07 8.26 -15.04
N THR A 248 -20.16 8.77 -14.46
CA THR A 248 -20.12 9.50 -13.19
C THR A 248 -19.79 8.52 -12.06
N PRO A 249 -18.89 8.86 -11.12
CA PRO A 249 -18.46 7.90 -10.10
C PRO A 249 -19.54 7.76 -9.02
N SER A 250 -20.32 6.67 -9.10
CA SER A 250 -21.14 6.18 -7.99
C SER A 250 -20.25 5.53 -6.93
N THR A 251 -20.66 5.58 -5.66
CA THR A 251 -19.91 5.09 -4.48
C THR A 251 -19.55 3.60 -4.49
N THR A 252 -20.05 2.84 -5.47
CA THR A 252 -19.79 1.41 -5.67
C THR A 252 -18.56 1.15 -6.57
N THR A 253 -18.01 2.18 -7.22
CA THR A 253 -17.01 2.07 -8.29
C THR A 253 -15.55 2.00 -7.81
N TRP A 254 -15.31 1.88 -6.50
CA TRP A 254 -13.96 1.88 -5.94
C TRP A 254 -13.37 0.47 -5.72
N ILE A 255 -14.20 -0.57 -5.79
CA ILE A 255 -13.82 -1.97 -5.53
C ILE A 255 -13.28 -2.65 -6.81
N THR A 256 -13.57 -2.08 -7.99
CA THR A 256 -13.21 -2.69 -9.28
C THR A 256 -12.24 -1.78 -10.03
N LEU A 257 -11.07 -2.30 -10.41
CA LEU A 257 -10.18 -1.65 -11.38
C LEU A 257 -11.00 -1.27 -12.62
N THR A 258 -10.89 -0.03 -13.10
CA THR A 258 -11.57 0.31 -14.36
C THR A 258 -11.01 -0.55 -15.49
N ILE A 259 -11.80 -0.81 -16.53
CA ILE A 259 -11.37 -1.63 -17.68
C ILE A 259 -10.03 -1.12 -18.24
N GLY A 260 -9.84 0.19 -18.34
CA GLY A 260 -8.57 0.78 -18.77
C GLY A 260 -7.39 0.53 -17.81
N GLN A 261 -7.63 0.51 -16.49
CA GLN A 261 -6.58 0.20 -15.50
C GLN A 261 -6.18 -1.28 -15.54
N SER A 262 -7.14 -2.18 -15.70
CA SER A 262 -6.88 -3.62 -15.80
C SER A 262 -6.05 -3.97 -17.06
N SER A 263 -6.40 -3.41 -18.22
CA SER A 263 -5.64 -3.61 -19.47
C SER A 263 -4.22 -3.05 -19.39
N ARG A 264 -4.03 -1.88 -18.77
CA ARG A 264 -2.71 -1.29 -18.57
C ARG A 264 -1.86 -2.13 -17.62
N MET A 265 -2.45 -2.63 -16.54
CA MET A 265 -1.80 -3.53 -15.61
C MET A 265 -1.33 -4.82 -16.30
N ALA A 266 -2.22 -5.48 -17.05
CA ALA A 266 -1.89 -6.69 -17.78
C ALA A 266 -0.71 -6.49 -18.75
N ALA A 267 -0.69 -5.36 -19.46
CA ALA A 267 0.40 -5.05 -20.38
C ALA A 267 1.73 -4.76 -19.65
N GLN A 268 1.70 -4.09 -18.50
CA GLN A 268 2.92 -3.87 -17.69
C GLN A 268 3.47 -5.15 -17.07
N LEU A 269 2.59 -6.03 -16.59
CA LEU A 269 2.96 -7.35 -16.08
C LEU A 269 3.62 -8.19 -17.15
N ARG A 270 3.07 -8.19 -18.37
CA ARG A 270 3.67 -8.92 -19.49
C ARG A 270 5.04 -8.36 -19.86
N THR A 271 5.13 -7.03 -19.90
CA THR A 271 6.34 -6.32 -20.34
C THR A 271 7.49 -6.42 -19.34
N TYR A 272 7.23 -6.21 -18.06
CA TYR A 272 8.28 -6.08 -17.05
C TYR A 272 8.43 -7.29 -16.13
N ARG A 273 7.42 -8.15 -16.07
CA ARG A 273 7.36 -9.26 -15.12
C ARG A 273 7.25 -10.63 -15.78
N GLY A 274 7.02 -10.67 -17.10
CA GLY A 274 6.77 -11.90 -17.84
C GLY A 274 5.45 -12.59 -17.44
N ILE A 275 4.53 -11.86 -16.82
CA ILE A 275 3.24 -12.39 -16.33
C ILE A 275 2.14 -11.98 -17.33
N SER A 276 1.35 -12.95 -17.79
CA SER A 276 0.22 -12.69 -18.70
C SER A 276 -1.10 -13.00 -18.03
N ILE A 277 -2.01 -12.02 -18.07
CA ILE A 277 -3.42 -12.06 -17.65
C ILE A 277 -4.27 -11.38 -18.72
#